data_AF-A0A1S4AR29-F1
#
_entry.id   AF-A0A1S4AR29-F1
#
_cell.length_a   1.000
_cell.length_b   1.000
_cell.length_c   1.000
_cell.angle_alpha   90.00
_cell.angle_beta   90.00
_cell.angle_gamma   90.00
#
_symmetry.space_group_name_H-M   'P 1'
#
loop_
_entity.id
_entity.type
_entity.pdbx_description
1 polymer ?
#
loop_
_entity_poly.entity_id
_entity_poly.type
_entity_poly.pdbx_seq_one_letter_code
_entity_poly.pdbx_strand_id
1 'polypeptide(L)'
;FTAFPTAIFNENARIPMLSGDNYAEWKEKVFLTLGCSNLDLALRVDELPIPMESTHISQSIRGSIPNSDKVKAYMKAIDEQFVSSDKALASTLMKRLSSMTFDGSRIVREHIMEKRDIAAKLKSFEVDMFEPFLVHFILNSLPGNMVRSIFLTTHIRING
;
A
#
# COMPACT_ATOMS: atom_id res chain seq x y z
N PHE A 1 -26.94 -26.43 -30.91
CA PHE A 1 -26.47 -25.21 -30.24
C PHE A 1 -26.19 -25.54 -28.77
N THR A 2 -24.93 -25.78 -28.43
CA THR A 2 -24.52 -26.02 -27.04
C THR A 2 -24.38 -24.68 -26.34
N ALA A 3 -25.25 -24.42 -25.37
CA ALA A 3 -25.18 -23.24 -24.52
C ALA A 3 -23.86 -23.25 -23.74
N PHE A 4 -23.09 -22.16 -23.84
CA PHE A 4 -21.96 -21.92 -22.96
C PHE A 4 -22.48 -21.80 -21.53
N PRO A 5 -21.90 -22.47 -20.52
CA PRO A 5 -22.35 -22.34 -19.15
C PRO A 5 -22.04 -20.92 -18.65
N THR A 6 -23.09 -20.14 -18.37
CA THR A 6 -23.06 -18.84 -17.68
C THR A 6 -22.56 -18.93 -16.22
N ALA A 7 -21.98 -20.07 -15.82
CA ALA A 7 -21.73 -20.44 -14.44
C ALA A 7 -20.34 -20.07 -13.90
N ILE A 8 -19.47 -19.39 -14.67
CA ILE A 8 -18.17 -18.95 -14.15
C ILE A 8 -18.25 -17.57 -13.47
N PHE A 9 -19.37 -16.85 -13.58
CA PHE A 9 -19.46 -15.45 -13.12
C PHE A 9 -20.61 -15.19 -12.15
N ASN A 10 -20.65 -15.90 -11.01
CA ASN A 10 -21.53 -15.56 -9.88
C ASN A 10 -20.94 -16.24 -8.62
N GLU A 11 -20.51 -15.59 -7.52
CA GLU A 11 -21.18 -14.56 -6.72
C GLU A 11 -20.24 -13.48 -6.11
N ASN A 12 -18.97 -13.40 -6.50
CA ASN A 12 -18.06 -12.35 -5.97
C ASN A 12 -18.18 -11.00 -6.70
N ALA A 13 -19.18 -10.80 -7.57
CA ALA A 13 -19.18 -9.80 -8.64
C ALA A 13 -19.39 -8.33 -8.24
N ARG A 14 -19.54 -8.00 -6.95
CA ARG A 14 -19.77 -6.60 -6.53
C ARG A 14 -18.44 -5.86 -6.35
N ILE A 15 -18.24 -4.78 -7.10
CA ILE A 15 -17.12 -3.84 -6.90
C ILE A 15 -17.20 -3.30 -5.46
N PRO A 16 -16.21 -3.57 -4.60
CA PRO A 16 -16.21 -3.06 -3.24
C PRO A 16 -16.16 -1.53 -3.26
N MET A 17 -16.56 -0.88 -2.17
CA MET A 17 -16.37 0.57 -2.04
C MET A 17 -14.87 0.85 -1.99
N LEU A 18 -14.36 1.74 -2.84
CA LEU A 18 -12.95 2.14 -2.79
C LEU A 18 -12.64 2.87 -1.47
N SER A 19 -11.67 2.34 -0.73
CA SER A 19 -11.07 2.86 0.49
C SER A 19 -9.55 2.93 0.36
N GLY A 20 -8.87 3.57 1.32
CA GLY A 20 -7.43 3.79 1.28
C GLY A 20 -6.58 2.51 1.28
N ASP A 21 -7.15 1.38 1.67
CA ASP A 21 -6.48 0.10 1.92
C ASP A 21 -6.85 -1.02 0.93
N ASN A 22 -7.85 -0.82 0.07
CA ASN A 22 -8.35 -1.86 -0.83
C ASN A 22 -8.18 -1.54 -2.33
N TYR A 23 -7.39 -0.53 -2.67
CA TYR A 23 -7.25 -0.04 -4.03
C TYR A 23 -6.78 -1.11 -5.03
N ALA A 24 -5.85 -2.00 -4.64
CA ALA A 24 -5.37 -3.08 -5.50
C ALA A 24 -6.51 -4.04 -5.90
N GLU A 25 -7.30 -4.51 -4.93
CA GLU A 25 -8.44 -5.40 -5.16
C GLU A 25 -9.55 -4.68 -5.94
N TRP A 26 -9.85 -3.43 -5.55
CA TRP A 26 -10.84 -2.61 -6.24
C TRP A 26 -10.48 -2.41 -7.72
N LYS A 27 -9.22 -2.05 -8.00
CA LYS A 27 -8.71 -1.81 -9.35
C LYS A 27 -8.79 -3.08 -10.19
N GLU A 28 -8.33 -4.21 -9.69
CA GLU A 28 -8.40 -5.50 -10.38
C GLU A 28 -9.85 -5.84 -10.74
N LYS A 29 -10.78 -5.67 -9.80
CA LYS A 29 -12.21 -5.94 -10.02
C LYS A 29 -12.85 -5.01 -11.03
N VAL A 30 -12.53 -3.72 -10.99
CA VAL A 30 -12.94 -2.73 -11.99
C VAL A 30 -12.42 -3.10 -13.38
N PHE A 31 -11.14 -3.49 -13.49
CA PHE A 31 -10.55 -3.93 -14.75
C PHE A 31 -11.17 -5.23 -15.28
N LEU A 32 -11.47 -6.19 -14.41
CA LEU A 32 -12.17 -7.42 -14.79
C LEU A 32 -13.57 -7.12 -15.31
N THR A 33 -14.34 -6.28 -14.60
CA THR A 33 -15.67 -5.85 -15.05
C THR A 33 -15.61 -5.10 -16.38
N LEU A 34 -14.70 -4.13 -16.52
CA LEU A 34 -14.49 -3.40 -17.77
C LEU A 34 -13.99 -4.29 -18.91
N GLY A 35 -13.14 -5.28 -18.62
CA GLY A 35 -12.66 -6.27 -19.59
C GLY A 35 -13.79 -7.14 -20.12
N CYS A 36 -14.71 -7.57 -19.24
CA CYS A 36 -15.91 -8.28 -19.63
C CYS A 36 -16.89 -7.39 -20.42
N SER A 37 -17.09 -6.14 -20.01
CA SER A 37 -17.96 -5.19 -20.73
C SER A 37 -17.38 -4.77 -22.08
N ASN A 38 -16.08 -4.53 -22.20
CA ASN A 38 -15.43 -4.19 -23.48
C ASN A 38 -15.51 -5.35 -24.48
N LEU A 39 -15.48 -6.60 -24.04
CA LEU A 39 -15.64 -7.77 -24.93
C LEU A 39 -17.07 -7.85 -25.50
N ASP A 40 -18.08 -7.48 -24.72
CA ASP A 40 -19.49 -7.40 -25.14
C ASP A 40 -19.78 -6.14 -25.99
N LEU A 41 -19.07 -5.03 -25.70
CA LEU A 41 -19.29 -3.73 -26.31
C LEU A 41 -18.48 -3.50 -27.60
N ALA A 42 -17.34 -4.20 -27.78
CA ALA A 42 -16.60 -4.28 -29.04
C ALA A 42 -17.43 -4.90 -30.19
N LEU A 43 -18.53 -5.59 -29.85
CA LEU A 43 -19.51 -6.09 -30.83
C LEU A 43 -20.61 -5.06 -31.16
N ARG A 44 -20.71 -3.90 -30.48
CA ARG A 44 -21.90 -3.03 -30.58
C ARG A 44 -21.69 -1.53 -30.87
N VAL A 45 -20.74 -0.77 -30.30
CA VAL A 45 -20.59 0.69 -30.62
C VAL A 45 -19.18 1.20 -30.32
N ASP A 46 -18.67 2.12 -31.15
CA ASP A 46 -17.29 2.65 -31.18
C ASP A 46 -16.95 3.78 -30.17
N GLU A 47 -17.83 4.11 -29.22
CA GLU A 47 -17.51 5.11 -28.19
C GLU A 47 -18.36 4.91 -26.93
N LEU A 48 -17.71 4.84 -25.76
CA LEU A 48 -18.28 4.42 -24.48
C LEU A 48 -18.86 5.61 -23.69
N PRO A 49 -20.21 5.73 -23.52
CA PRO A 49 -20.82 6.68 -22.61
C PRO A 49 -20.70 6.15 -21.16
N ILE A 50 -20.16 6.96 -20.26
CA ILE A 50 -20.02 6.64 -18.84
C ILE A 50 -21.39 6.55 -18.18
N PRO A 51 -21.63 5.52 -17.34
CA PRO A 51 -22.02 5.81 -15.97
C PRO A 51 -21.35 4.80 -15.01
N MET A 52 -20.02 4.81 -14.91
CA MET A 52 -19.42 4.43 -13.62
C MET A 52 -19.61 5.64 -12.72
N GLU A 53 -20.87 5.85 -12.31
CA GLU A 53 -21.20 6.87 -11.33
C GLU A 53 -20.27 6.68 -10.15
N SER A 54 -19.88 7.80 -9.55
CA SER A 54 -19.11 7.91 -8.32
C SER A 54 -19.73 7.21 -7.09
N THR A 55 -20.61 6.22 -7.28
CA THR A 55 -21.37 5.47 -6.29
C THR A 55 -20.53 4.39 -5.60
N HIS A 56 -19.41 3.97 -6.18
CA HIS A 56 -18.50 2.97 -5.59
C HIS A 56 -17.20 3.58 -5.02
N ILE A 57 -17.12 4.91 -4.89
CA ILE A 57 -15.99 5.60 -4.27
C ILE A 57 -16.49 6.26 -2.99
N SER A 58 -15.81 6.00 -1.87
CA SER A 58 -16.11 6.66 -0.60
C SER A 58 -16.12 8.18 -0.75
N GLN A 59 -17.07 8.85 -0.09
CA GLN A 59 -17.13 10.32 -0.04
C GLN A 59 -15.80 10.95 0.43
N SER A 60 -15.04 10.27 1.27
CA SER A 60 -13.74 10.73 1.76
C SER A 60 -12.67 10.85 0.68
N ILE A 61 -12.79 10.09 -0.42
CA ILE A 61 -11.82 10.03 -1.52
C ILE A 61 -12.36 10.82 -2.73
N ARG A 62 -13.69 10.87 -2.89
CA ARG A 62 -14.39 11.56 -3.99
C ARG A 62 -13.99 13.03 -4.12
N GLY A 63 -13.78 13.74 -3.02
CA GLY A 63 -13.39 15.16 -3.03
C GLY A 63 -11.97 15.43 -3.54
N SER A 64 -11.11 14.41 -3.59
CA SER A 64 -9.71 14.55 -4.02
C SER A 64 -9.47 14.10 -5.47
N ILE A 65 -10.46 13.49 -6.12
CA ILE A 65 -10.35 13.02 -7.51
C ILE A 65 -11.00 14.07 -8.42
N PRO A 66 -10.26 14.67 -9.37
CA PRO A 66 -10.85 15.58 -10.34
C PRO A 66 -11.85 14.84 -11.25
N ASN A 67 -13.03 15.43 -11.44
CA ASN A 67 -14.02 14.91 -12.40
C ASN A 67 -13.45 14.98 -13.82
N SER A 68 -13.66 13.93 -14.61
CA SER A 68 -13.20 13.85 -15.99
C SER A 68 -14.24 13.15 -16.85
N ASP A 69 -14.57 13.73 -18.01
CA ASP A 69 -15.55 13.20 -18.97
C ASP A 69 -15.02 11.98 -19.74
N LYS A 70 -13.73 11.64 -19.57
CA LYS A 70 -13.07 10.50 -20.21
C LYS A 70 -12.68 9.46 -19.16
N VAL A 71 -13.16 8.22 -19.32
CA VAL A 71 -12.87 7.07 -18.42
C VAL A 71 -11.37 6.89 -18.20
N LYS A 72 -10.58 6.96 -19.27
CA LYS A 72 -9.11 6.79 -19.21
C LYS A 72 -8.43 7.86 -18.36
N ALA A 73 -8.90 9.11 -18.44
CA ALA A 73 -8.35 10.20 -17.65
C ALA A 73 -8.84 10.15 -16.19
N TYR A 74 -10.07 9.72 -15.95
CA TYR A 74 -10.59 9.49 -14.61
C TYR A 74 -9.84 8.37 -13.88
N MET A 75 -9.62 7.23 -14.55
CA MET A 75 -8.86 6.11 -13.98
C MET A 75 -7.42 6.53 -13.67
N LYS A 76 -6.78 7.31 -14.55
CA LYS A 76 -5.44 7.89 -14.31
C LYS A 76 -5.41 8.79 -13.08
N ALA A 77 -6.43 9.62 -12.87
CA ALA A 77 -6.51 10.51 -11.72
C ALA A 77 -6.67 9.73 -10.40
N ILE A 78 -7.45 8.64 -10.39
CA ILE A 78 -7.53 7.73 -9.24
C ILE A 78 -6.15 7.11 -8.98
N ASP A 79 -5.51 6.54 -9.99
CA ASP A 79 -4.17 5.95 -9.87
C ASP A 79 -3.16 6.94 -9.26
N GLU A 80 -3.15 8.18 -9.76
CA GLU A 80 -2.26 9.23 -9.27
C GLU A 80 -2.55 9.62 -7.82
N GLN A 81 -3.82 9.72 -7.43
CA GLN A 81 -4.23 10.05 -6.06
C GLN A 81 -3.75 9.00 -5.06
N PHE A 82 -3.91 7.71 -5.38
CA PHE A 82 -3.46 6.62 -4.51
C PHE A 82 -1.94 6.53 -4.44
N VAL A 83 -1.23 6.66 -5.58
CA VAL A 83 0.24 6.73 -5.59
C VAL A 83 0.76 7.92 -4.76
N SER A 84 0.09 9.07 -4.80
CA SER A 84 0.46 10.22 -3.98
C SER A 84 0.27 9.96 -2.47
N SER A 85 -0.82 9.26 -2.11
CA SER A 85 -1.13 8.88 -0.74
C SER A 85 -0.12 7.87 -0.19
N ASP A 86 0.22 6.82 -0.95
CA ASP A 86 1.22 5.83 -0.56
C ASP A 86 2.60 6.46 -0.35
N LYS A 87 3.00 7.39 -1.23
CA LYS A 87 4.24 8.17 -1.06
C LYS A 87 4.22 9.02 0.22
N ALA A 88 3.10 9.66 0.52
CA ALA A 88 2.96 10.47 1.74
C ALA A 88 3.00 9.60 3.02
N LEU A 89 2.36 8.43 2.98
CA LEU A 89 2.41 7.44 4.07
C LEU A 89 3.82 6.87 4.25
N ALA A 90 4.49 6.49 3.16
CA ALA A 90 5.87 6.03 3.19
C ALA A 90 6.82 7.10 3.75
N SER A 91 6.67 8.37 3.34
CA SER A 91 7.43 9.50 3.89
C SER A 91 7.20 9.68 5.40
N THR A 92 5.94 9.60 5.84
CA THR A 92 5.57 9.67 7.26
C THR A 92 6.19 8.53 8.07
N LEU A 93 6.16 7.30 7.53
CA LEU A 93 6.76 6.14 8.16
C LEU A 93 8.29 6.24 8.22
N MET A 94 8.94 6.71 7.15
CA MET A 94 10.38 6.96 7.18
C MET A 94 10.77 8.01 8.21
N LYS A 95 9.99 9.11 8.29
CA LYS A 95 10.19 10.13 9.32
C LYS A 95 10.10 9.51 10.71
N ARG A 96 9.04 8.74 10.98
CA ARG A 96 8.85 8.04 12.26
C ARG A 96 10.01 7.08 12.56
N LEU A 97 10.41 6.24 11.60
CA LEU A 97 11.51 5.30 11.75
C LEU A 97 12.82 6.00 12.15
N SER A 98 13.12 7.13 11.52
CA SER A 98 14.33 7.91 11.76
C SER A 98 14.31 8.68 13.08
N SER A 99 13.15 9.21 13.50
CA SER A 99 13.03 10.04 14.70
C SER A 99 12.76 9.27 15.98
N MET A 100 12.26 8.03 15.89
CA MET A 100 11.87 7.25 17.07
C MET A 100 13.11 6.81 17.86
N THR A 101 13.18 7.26 19.12
CA THR A 101 14.22 6.93 20.10
C THR A 101 13.63 6.15 21.27
N PHE A 102 14.43 5.28 21.87
CA PHE A 102 14.05 4.53 23.06
C PHE A 102 14.07 5.42 24.30
N ASP A 103 12.93 5.54 24.96
CA ASP A 103 12.74 6.41 26.14
C ASP A 103 12.79 5.66 27.48
N GLY A 104 12.96 4.34 27.45
CA GLY A 104 12.96 3.49 28.65
C GLY A 104 11.58 3.15 29.21
N SER A 105 10.49 3.59 28.58
CA SER A 105 9.12 3.29 29.03
C SER A 105 8.69 1.84 28.74
N ARG A 106 9.32 1.21 27.74
CA ARG A 106 9.04 -0.15 27.25
C ARG A 106 10.30 -1.00 27.32
N ILE A 107 10.17 -2.31 27.12
CA ILE A 107 11.35 -3.16 26.94
C ILE A 107 11.98 -2.98 25.56
N VAL A 108 13.29 -3.11 25.48
CA VAL A 108 14.09 -2.95 24.24
C VAL A 108 13.57 -3.81 23.10
N ARG A 109 13.11 -5.04 23.41
CA ARG A 109 12.57 -5.97 22.43
C ARG A 109 11.33 -5.41 21.72
N GLU A 110 10.44 -4.74 22.44
CA GLU A 110 9.24 -4.12 21.87
C GLU A 110 9.61 -2.96 20.95
N HIS A 111 10.56 -2.13 21.36
CA HIS A 111 11.09 -1.04 20.54
C HIS A 111 11.73 -1.54 19.23
N ILE A 112 12.49 -2.64 19.29
CA ILE A 112 13.07 -3.29 18.10
C ILE A 112 11.97 -3.81 17.18
N MET A 113 10.96 -4.49 17.73
CA MET A 113 9.83 -5.01 16.94
C MET A 113 9.08 -3.86 16.26
N GLU A 114 8.82 -2.77 16.95
CA GLU A 114 8.14 -1.60 16.37
C GLU A 114 8.95 -0.99 15.21
N LYS A 115 10.28 -0.85 15.35
CA LYS A 115 11.13 -0.40 14.22
C LYS A 115 11.12 -1.38 13.04
N ARG A 116 11.12 -2.68 13.31
CA ARG A 116 11.04 -3.72 12.28
C ARG A 116 9.69 -3.70 11.56
N ASP A 117 8.59 -3.52 12.28
CA ASP A 117 7.25 -3.46 11.71
C ASP A 117 7.09 -2.23 10.81
N ILE A 118 7.67 -1.09 11.19
CA ILE A 118 7.70 0.09 10.32
C ILE A 118 8.46 -0.22 9.01
N ALA A 119 9.62 -0.89 9.09
CA ALA A 119 10.37 -1.30 7.90
C ALA A 119 9.60 -2.29 7.02
N ALA A 120 8.90 -3.27 7.62
CA ALA A 120 8.05 -4.19 6.90
C ALA A 120 6.88 -3.48 6.20
N LYS A 121 6.30 -2.46 6.85
CA LYS A 121 5.24 -1.64 6.25
C LYS A 121 5.77 -0.71 5.15
N LEU A 122 7.01 -0.22 5.25
CA LEU A 122 7.66 0.52 4.16
C LEU A 122 7.83 -0.36 2.92
N LYS A 123 8.15 -1.64 3.12
CA LYS A 123 8.27 -2.61 2.03
C LYS A 123 6.95 -2.82 1.26
N SER A 124 5.79 -2.73 1.91
CA SER A 124 4.49 -2.79 1.21
C SER A 124 4.21 -1.55 0.34
N PHE A 125 4.94 -0.46 0.54
CA PHE A 125 4.90 0.74 -0.31
C PHE A 125 6.08 0.80 -1.30
N GLU A 126 6.69 -0.35 -1.62
CA GLU A 126 7.86 -0.48 -2.51
C GLU A 126 9.12 0.25 -2.00
N VAL A 127 9.16 0.65 -0.73
CA VAL A 127 10.36 1.20 -0.10
C VAL A 127 11.10 0.07 0.60
N ASP A 128 11.97 -0.61 -0.13
CA ASP A 128 12.79 -1.69 0.43
C ASP A 128 13.95 -1.12 1.26
N MET A 129 14.06 -1.58 2.51
CA MET A 129 15.10 -1.14 3.42
C MET A 129 16.16 -2.22 3.54
N PHE A 130 17.39 -1.87 3.18
CA PHE A 130 18.51 -2.78 3.29
C PHE A 130 18.84 -3.06 4.77
N GLU A 131 18.94 -4.34 5.14
CA GLU A 131 19.02 -4.81 6.53
C GLU A 131 20.12 -4.12 7.37
N PRO A 132 21.35 -3.89 6.87
CA PRO A 132 22.36 -3.12 7.60
C PRO A 132 21.92 -1.70 7.99
N PHE A 133 21.12 -1.01 7.15
CA PHE A 133 20.59 0.30 7.51
C PHE A 133 19.49 0.20 8.55
N LEU A 134 18.65 -0.83 8.50
CA LEU A 134 17.65 -1.08 9.54
C LEU A 134 18.31 -1.30 10.89
N VAL A 135 19.37 -2.13 10.95
CA VAL A 135 20.17 -2.33 12.16
C VAL A 135 20.78 -1.02 12.63
N HIS A 136 21.32 -0.20 11.73
CA HIS A 136 21.86 1.12 12.07
C HIS A 136 20.79 2.05 12.69
N PHE A 137 19.59 2.12 12.12
CA PHE A 137 18.47 2.92 12.67
C PHE A 137 17.99 2.41 14.02
N ILE A 138 18.05 1.10 14.26
CA ILE A 138 17.73 0.50 15.55
C ILE A 138 18.80 0.86 16.58
N LEU A 139 20.07 0.66 16.27
CA LEU A 139 21.18 0.97 17.19
C LEU A 139 21.23 2.45 17.56
N ASN A 140 21.07 3.36 16.58
CA ASN A 140 21.06 4.81 16.82
C ASN A 140 19.88 5.27 17.68
N SER A 141 18.83 4.45 17.80
CA SER A 141 17.67 4.79 18.63
C SER A 141 17.80 4.34 20.09
N LEU A 142 18.78 3.51 20.41
CA LEU A 142 19.04 3.07 21.77
C LEU A 142 19.97 4.06 22.48
N PRO A 143 19.85 4.24 23.81
CA PRO A 143 20.75 5.13 24.53
C PRO A 143 22.17 4.54 24.54
N GLY A 144 23.18 5.40 24.49
CA GLY A 144 24.58 4.98 24.25
C GLY A 144 25.16 4.01 25.29
N ASN A 145 24.61 3.98 26.50
CA ASN A 145 24.96 3.00 27.54
C ASN A 145 24.56 1.56 27.14
N MET A 146 23.46 1.39 26.41
CA MET A 146 22.96 0.11 25.94
C MET A 146 23.68 -0.35 24.66
N VAL A 147 23.95 0.58 23.74
CA VAL A 147 24.69 0.30 22.50
C VAL A 147 26.10 -0.23 22.82
N ARG A 148 26.78 0.39 23.79
CA ARG A 148 28.09 -0.08 24.27
C ARG A 148 28.02 -1.49 24.87
N SER A 149 26.96 -1.83 25.59
CA SER A 149 26.79 -3.17 26.17
C SER A 149 26.63 -4.26 25.10
N ILE A 150 25.87 -3.98 24.03
CA ILE A 150 25.66 -4.91 22.90
C ILE A 150 26.97 -5.12 22.10
N PHE A 151 27.74 -4.06 21.87
CA PHE A 151 29.02 -4.14 21.14
C PHE A 151 30.11 -4.82 21.98
N LEU A 152 30.18 -4.55 23.30
CA LEU A 152 31.17 -5.15 24.20
C LEU A 152 30.92 -6.65 24.42
N THR A 153 29.66 -7.11 24.37
CA THR A 153 29.33 -8.54 24.50
C THR A 153 29.63 -9.35 23.23
N THR A 154 29.76 -8.71 22.06
CA THR A 154 30.17 -9.37 20.80
C THR A 154 31.67 -9.34 20.55
N HIS A 155 32.40 -8.35 21.09
CA HIS A 155 33.86 -8.25 20.91
C HIS A 155 34.71 -9.10 21.88
N ILE A 156 34.12 -9.76 22.88
CA ILE A 156 34.85 -10.71 23.76
C ILE A 156 35.21 -12.04 23.05
N ARG A 157 34.81 -12.25 21.78
CA ARG A 157 35.16 -13.47 21.01
C ARG A 157 36.00 -13.24 19.75
N ILE A 158 36.73 -12.13 19.65
CA ILE A 158 37.75 -11.97 18.60
C ILE A 158 39.01 -11.39 19.24
N ASN A 159 39.71 -12.23 20.01
CA ASN A 159 41.16 -12.19 20.24
C ASN A 159 41.52 -13.39 21.13
N GLY A 160 41.81 -14.49 20.44
CA GLY A 160 42.68 -15.58 20.90
C GLY A 160 43.68 -15.81 19.78
#